data_AF-A0A1H8YN40-F1
#
_entry.id   AF-A0A1H8YN40-F1
#
_cell.length_a   1.000
_cell.length_b   1.000
_cell.length_c   1.000
_cell.angle_alpha   90.00
_cell.angle_beta   90.00
_cell.angle_gamma   90.00
#
_symmetry.space_group_name_H-M   'P 1'
#
loop_
_entity.id
_entity.type
_entity.pdbx_description
1 polymer ?
#
loop_
_entity_poly.entity_id
_entity_poly.type
_entity_poly.pdbx_seq_one_letter_code
_entity_poly.pdbx_strand_id
1 'polypeptide(L)'
;MTDQAQTIPSDWQVQINDLGTPDAAWVLVREHEGIGPVAEGALAVTVAGPGGAVPDDVVARWVADCLEVAGVTLVPAGPPQAWAVEINF
;
A
#
# COMPACT_ATOMS: atom_id res chain seq x y z
N MET A 1 12.83 25.50 -1.83
CA MET A 1 12.92 24.43 -2.85
C MET A 1 12.54 23.16 -2.11
N THR A 2 11.37 22.60 -2.38
CA THR A 2 10.93 21.34 -1.78
C THR A 2 11.64 20.21 -2.52
N ASP A 3 12.57 19.58 -1.83
CA ASP A 3 13.27 18.37 -2.25
C ASP A 3 12.20 17.25 -2.35
N GLN A 4 11.69 17.00 -3.56
CA GLN A 4 10.89 15.80 -3.78
C GLN A 4 11.87 14.63 -3.77
N ALA A 5 11.76 13.77 -2.76
CA ALA A 5 12.50 12.52 -2.73
C ALA A 5 12.38 11.82 -4.09
N GLN A 6 13.49 11.38 -4.67
CA GLN A 6 13.45 10.65 -5.94
C GLN A 6 12.82 9.29 -5.68
N THR A 7 11.78 8.96 -6.45
CA THR A 7 11.09 7.68 -6.37
C THR A 7 11.08 6.98 -7.73
N ILE A 8 10.96 5.65 -7.73
CA ILE A 8 10.76 4.83 -8.94
C ILE A 8 9.38 4.17 -8.82
N PRO A 9 8.53 4.28 -9.86
CA PRO A 9 7.27 3.53 -9.91
C PRO A 9 7.54 2.03 -9.84
N SER A 10 6.75 1.32 -9.03
CA SER A 10 6.79 -0.14 -8.97
C SER A 10 5.47 -0.75 -9.44
N ASP A 11 5.48 -2.04 -9.77
CA ASP A 11 4.28 -2.81 -10.11
C ASP A 11 3.48 -3.23 -8.86
N TRP A 12 3.85 -2.72 -7.68
CA TRP A 12 3.23 -3.01 -6.42
C TRP A 12 2.14 -1.99 -6.08
N GLN A 13 1.08 -2.50 -5.47
CA GLN A 13 -0.03 -1.70 -4.97
C GLN A 13 -0.36 -2.11 -3.55
N VAL A 14 -0.84 -1.17 -2.76
CA VAL A 14 -1.43 -1.41 -1.45
C VAL A 14 -2.91 -1.11 -1.54
N GLN A 15 -3.74 -1.98 -0.97
CA GLN A 15 -5.19 -1.85 -0.97
C GLN A 15 -5.73 -2.17 0.43
N ILE A 16 -7.01 -1.85 0.68
CA ILE A 16 -7.70 -2.33 1.88
C ILE A 16 -8.72 -3.39 1.46
N ASN A 17 -8.66 -4.58 2.06
CA ASN A 17 -9.75 -5.55 1.95
C ASN A 17 -10.81 -5.28 3.03
N ASP A 18 -12.06 -5.67 2.73
CA ASP A 18 -13.15 -5.75 3.70
C ASP A 18 -13.36 -4.48 4.55
N LEU A 19 -13.16 -3.30 3.94
CA LEU A 19 -13.30 -2.01 4.61
C LEU A 19 -14.65 -1.87 5.30
N GLY A 20 -14.63 -1.39 6.55
CA GLY A 20 -15.83 -1.19 7.35
C GLY A 20 -16.25 -2.44 8.12
N THR A 21 -15.49 -3.54 7.99
CA THR A 21 -15.60 -4.72 8.86
C THR A 21 -14.47 -4.72 9.90
N PRO A 22 -14.63 -5.48 11.01
CA PRO A 22 -13.54 -5.72 11.96
C PRO A 22 -12.35 -6.47 11.36
N ASP A 23 -12.53 -7.12 10.21
CA ASP A 23 -11.52 -7.95 9.54
C ASP A 23 -10.74 -7.18 8.47
N ALA A 24 -10.93 -5.86 8.39
CA ALA A 24 -10.22 -5.03 7.43
C ALA A 24 -8.70 -5.13 7.60
N ALA A 25 -7.98 -5.27 6.50
CA ALA A 25 -6.53 -5.31 6.45
C ALA A 25 -5.99 -4.53 5.26
N TRP A 26 -4.79 -3.99 5.43
CA TRP A 26 -3.94 -3.53 4.36
C TRP A 26 -3.38 -4.75 3.66
N VAL A 27 -3.50 -4.79 2.33
CA VAL A 27 -3.02 -5.89 1.51
C VAL A 27 -2.03 -5.33 0.51
N LEU A 28 -0.83 -5.93 0.48
CA LEU A 28 0.18 -5.66 -0.53
C LEU A 28 -0.09 -6.59 -1.70
N VAL A 29 -0.32 -6.01 -2.86
CA VAL A 29 -0.76 -6.67 -4.07
C VAL A 29 0.25 -6.43 -5.17
N ARG A 30 0.53 -7.47 -5.95
CA ARG A 30 1.29 -7.38 -7.19
C ARG A 30 0.48 -7.93 -8.34
N GLU A 31 0.56 -7.28 -9.50
CA GLU A 31 0.04 -7.85 -10.72
C GLU A 31 0.98 -8.94 -11.26
N HIS A 32 0.42 -10.14 -11.48
CA HIS A 32 1.12 -11.27 -12.07
C HIS A 32 0.56 -11.57 -13.47
N GLU A 33 1.45 -11.65 -14.46
CA GLU A 33 1.07 -11.88 -15.85
C GLU A 33 0.30 -13.21 -16.00
N GLY A 34 -0.92 -13.14 -16.53
CA GLY A 34 -1.79 -14.30 -16.76
C GLY A 34 -2.55 -14.80 -15.52
N ILE A 35 -2.33 -14.21 -14.33
CA ILE A 35 -3.02 -14.56 -13.08
C ILE A 35 -3.88 -13.39 -12.58
N GLY A 36 -3.40 -12.16 -12.78
CA GLY A 36 -4.00 -10.95 -12.24
C GLY A 36 -3.41 -10.58 -10.87
N PRO A 37 -4.13 -9.78 -10.06
CA PRO A 37 -3.61 -9.26 -8.81
C PRO A 37 -3.52 -10.37 -7.76
N VAL A 38 -2.36 -10.52 -7.15
CA VAL A 38 -2.09 -11.49 -6.08
C VAL A 38 -1.70 -10.75 -4.81
N ALA A 39 -2.34 -11.12 -3.70
CA ALA A 39 -1.97 -10.64 -2.37
C ALA A 39 -0.72 -11.36 -1.87
N GLU A 40 0.31 -10.61 -1.54
CA GLU A 40 1.64 -11.11 -1.11
C GLU A 40 1.89 -10.84 0.39
N GLY A 41 1.10 -9.95 1.00
CA GLY A 41 1.16 -9.67 2.42
C GLY A 41 -0.10 -8.99 2.93
N ALA A 42 -0.41 -9.18 4.21
CA ALA A 42 -1.53 -8.52 4.88
C ALA A 42 -1.12 -7.95 6.25
N LEU A 43 -1.64 -6.76 6.57
CA LEU A 43 -1.45 -6.06 7.84
C LEU A 43 -2.82 -5.61 8.35
N ALA A 44 -3.23 -6.06 9.52
CA ALA A 44 -4.55 -5.71 10.08
C ALA A 44 -4.72 -4.19 10.21
N VAL A 45 -5.88 -3.68 9.78
CA VAL A 45 -6.22 -2.26 9.87
C VAL A 45 -6.74 -2.01 11.30
N THR A 46 -6.03 -1.17 12.05
CA THR A 46 -6.50 -0.71 13.37
C THR A 46 -7.51 0.45 13.28
N VAL A 47 -7.95 0.82 12.08
CA VAL A 47 -8.82 1.99 11.85
C VAL A 47 -10.27 1.64 12.18
N ALA A 48 -10.65 1.95 13.41
CA ALA A 48 -12.03 1.90 13.88
C ALA A 48 -12.84 3.10 13.34
N GLY A 49 -13.26 3.08 12.07
CA GLY A 49 -14.20 4.11 11.59
C GLY A 49 -14.62 4.03 10.12
N PRO A 50 -15.84 4.48 9.78
CA PRO A 50 -16.41 4.41 8.43
C PRO A 50 -15.84 5.45 7.43
N GLY A 51 -14.73 6.12 7.76
CA GLY A 51 -14.18 7.24 6.96
C GLY A 51 -13.21 6.85 5.84
N GLY A 52 -12.95 5.54 5.65
CA GLY A 52 -11.82 5.07 4.85
C GLY A 52 -10.50 5.20 5.62
N ALA A 53 -9.58 4.26 5.43
CA ALA A 53 -8.23 4.39 5.97
C ALA A 53 -7.31 4.93 4.87
N VAL A 54 -6.49 5.90 5.23
CA VAL A 54 -5.37 6.38 4.42
C VAL A 54 -4.13 5.71 4.99
N PRO A 55 -3.22 5.18 4.15
CA PRO A 55 -2.02 4.56 4.67
C PRO A 55 -1.17 5.63 5.36
N ASP A 56 -0.72 5.30 6.57
CA ASP A 56 0.17 6.12 7.37
C ASP A 56 1.62 5.61 7.27
N ASP A 57 2.51 6.20 8.05
CA ASP A 57 3.93 5.81 8.10
C ASP A 57 4.11 4.35 8.54
N VAL A 58 3.19 3.77 9.31
CA VAL A 58 3.24 2.36 9.73
C VAL A 58 3.00 1.46 8.53
N VAL A 59 2.01 1.80 7.69
CA VAL A 59 1.75 1.05 6.45
C VAL A 59 2.91 1.20 5.47
N ALA A 60 3.43 2.41 5.27
CA ALA A 60 4.59 2.63 4.40
C ALA A 60 5.83 1.86 4.88
N ARG A 61 6.10 1.86 6.20
CA ARG A 61 7.18 1.08 6.81
C ARG A 61 7.01 -0.42 6.58
N TRP A 62 5.81 -0.94 6.82
CA TRP A 62 5.49 -2.35 6.60
C TRP A 62 5.70 -2.77 5.14
N VAL A 63 5.26 -1.96 4.17
CA VAL A 63 5.50 -2.22 2.74
C VAL A 63 6.99 -2.20 2.42
N ALA A 64 7.73 -1.23 2.93
CA ALA A 64 9.17 -1.15 2.73
C ALA A 64 9.90 -2.39 3.29
N ASP A 65 9.49 -2.86 4.47
CA ASP A 65 10.02 -4.08 5.08
C ASP A 65 9.65 -5.33 4.24
N CYS A 66 8.41 -5.43 3.73
CA CYS A 66 7.99 -6.52 2.84
C CYS A 66 8.77 -6.57 1.51
N LEU A 67 9.13 -5.40 0.97
CA LEU A 67 9.88 -5.28 -0.29
C LEU A 67 11.40 -5.26 -0.09
N GLU A 68 11.88 -5.33 1.16
CA GLU A 68 13.30 -5.23 1.53
C GLU A 68 13.98 -3.94 1.01
N VAL A 69 13.26 -2.82 1.04
CA VAL A 69 13.75 -1.49 0.59
C VAL A 69 13.87 -0.49 1.75
N ALA A 70 14.66 0.56 1.56
CA ALA A 70 14.89 1.57 2.60
C ALA A 70 13.64 2.40 2.95
N GLY A 71 12.75 2.60 1.99
CA GLY A 71 11.51 3.32 2.17
C GLY A 71 10.66 3.31 0.91
N VAL A 72 9.37 3.59 1.08
CA VAL A 72 8.42 3.75 -0.02
C VAL A 72 7.54 4.97 0.21
N THR A 73 6.99 5.47 -0.89
CA THR A 73 5.92 6.46 -0.92
C THR A 73 4.67 5.79 -1.46
N LEU A 74 3.53 5.97 -0.79
CA LEU A 74 2.25 5.41 -1.19
C LEU A 74 1.41 6.50 -1.85
N VAL A 75 1.22 6.39 -3.16
CA VAL A 75 0.54 7.40 -3.98
C VAL A 75 -0.85 6.90 -4.36
N PRO A 76 -1.93 7.68 -4.15
CA PRO A 76 -3.27 7.26 -4.55
C PRO A 76 -3.33 6.91 -6.05
N ALA A 77 -3.67 5.66 -6.36
CA ALA A 77 -3.64 5.10 -7.73
C ALA A 77 -5.03 4.95 -8.36
N GLY A 78 -6.09 5.08 -7.57
CA GLY A 78 -7.46 5.09 -8.08
C GLY A 78 -8.47 4.49 -7.11
N PRO A 79 -9.77 4.60 -7.44
CA PRO A 79 -10.83 4.07 -6.60
C PRO A 79 -11.14 2.57 -6.84
N PRO A 80 -11.65 1.85 -5.82
CA PRO A 80 -11.71 2.28 -4.42
C PRO A 80 -10.45 1.82 -3.66
N GLN A 81 -9.72 2.79 -3.09
CA GLN A 81 -8.68 2.57 -2.07
C GLN A 81 -7.51 1.69 -2.52
N ALA A 82 -6.91 2.05 -3.65
CA ALA A 82 -5.61 1.54 -4.07
C ALA A 82 -4.55 2.64 -4.05
N TRP A 83 -3.36 2.31 -3.56
CA TRP A 83 -2.17 3.16 -3.55
C TRP A 83 -1.05 2.46 -4.31
N ALA A 84 -0.48 3.11 -5.31
CA ALA A 84 0.74 2.67 -5.96
C ALA A 84 1.91 2.81 -4.98
N VAL A 85 2.80 1.82 -4.99
CA VAL A 85 4.04 1.86 -4.22
C VAL A 85 5.12 2.46 -5.11
N GLU A 86 5.73 3.55 -4.65
CA GLU A 86 6.93 4.10 -5.25
C GLU A 86 8.11 3.88 -4.30
N ILE A 87 9.23 3.37 -4.81
CA ILE A 87 10.40 3.04 -3.97
C ILE A 87 11.32 4.26 -3.86
N ASN A 88 11.76 4.57 -2.64
CA ASN A 88 12.70 5.67 -2.35
C ASN A 88 14.15 5.15 -2.39
N PHE A 89 15.10 5.94 -2.87
CA PHE A 89 16.54 5.63 -2.89
C PHE A 89 17.41 6.87 -2.65
#